data_AF-A0A7C6BAM0-F1
#
_entry.id   AF-A0A7C6BAM0-F1
#
_cell.length_a   1.000
_cell.length_b   1.000
_cell.length_c   1.000
_cell.angle_alpha   90.00
_cell.angle_beta   90.00
_cell.angle_gamma   90.00
#
_symmetry.space_group_name_H-M   'P 1'
#
loop_
_entity.id
_entity.type
_entity.pdbx_description
1 polymer ?
#
loop_
_entity_poly.entity_id
_entity_poly.type
_entity_poly.pdbx_seq_one_letter_code
_entity_poly.pdbx_strand_id
1 'polypeptide(L)'
;QTLLEQLSFTRPKPTVISVGQGKNLKYLQEFNKKHDCFERIEVVPHPRWVMQYRRKEKEKYIDKYLEILLKVKKINNLSLTE
;
A
#
# COMPACT_ATOMS: atom_id res chain seq x y z
N GLN A 1 17.53 -1.70 7.38
CA GLN A 1 17.40 -3.03 8.00
C GLN A 1 15.94 -3.32 8.36
N THR A 2 15.27 -2.41 9.07
CA THR A 2 13.89 -2.58 9.56
C THR A 2 12.86 -3.07 8.54
N LEU A 3 12.82 -2.55 7.31
CA LEU A 3 11.79 -2.95 6.34
C LEU A 3 11.95 -4.39 5.82
N LEU A 4 13.20 -4.86 5.61
CA LEU A 4 13.44 -6.25 5.22
C LEU A 4 13.13 -7.22 6.37
N GLU A 5 13.49 -6.84 7.59
CA GLU A 5 13.17 -7.62 8.80
C GLU A 5 11.65 -7.75 8.97
N GLN A 6 10.90 -6.67 8.76
CA GLN A 6 9.44 -6.70 8.80
C GLN A 6 8.84 -7.63 7.74
N LEU A 7 9.45 -7.71 6.56
CA LEU A 7 8.98 -8.59 5.48
C LEU A 7 9.24 -10.06 5.78
N SER A 8 10.19 -10.40 6.64
CA SER A 8 10.47 -11.79 7.02
C SER A 8 9.27 -12.47 7.72
N PHE A 9 8.40 -11.69 8.35
CA PHE A 9 7.16 -12.18 8.99
C PHE A 9 5.97 -12.28 8.02
N THR A 10 6.15 -11.91 6.75
CA THR A 10 5.06 -11.82 5.76
C THR A 10 5.20 -12.89 4.68
N ARG A 11 4.19 -13.02 3.82
CA ARG A 11 4.27 -13.88 2.63
C ARG A 11 5.39 -13.40 1.69
N PRO A 12 6.03 -14.30 0.92
CA PRO A 12 6.97 -13.90 -0.12
C PRO A 12 6.32 -12.92 -1.11
N LYS A 13 7.08 -11.88 -1.49
CA LYS A 13 6.65 -10.81 -2.41
C LYS A 13 5.23 -10.28 -2.13
N PRO A 14 4.97 -9.66 -0.95
CA PRO A 14 3.64 -9.18 -0.66
C PRO A 14 3.24 -8.01 -1.58
N THR A 15 1.94 -7.86 -1.81
CA THR A 15 1.37 -6.60 -2.27
C THR A 15 1.30 -5.63 -1.10
N VAL A 16 1.94 -4.47 -1.23
CA VAL A 16 1.99 -3.45 -0.18
C VAL A 16 1.18 -2.21 -0.58
N ILE A 17 0.71 -1.46 0.41
CA ILE A 17 -0.05 -0.22 0.21
C ILE A 17 0.77 0.96 0.75
N SER A 18 1.17 1.88 -0.13
CA SER A 18 1.79 3.15 0.24
C SER A 18 0.75 4.13 0.73
N VAL A 19 0.84 4.49 2.01
CA VAL A 19 0.02 5.53 2.63
C VAL A 19 0.64 6.90 2.34
N GLY A 20 0.37 7.41 1.15
CA GLY A 20 0.89 8.68 0.65
C GLY A 20 1.44 8.55 -0.77
N GLN A 21 1.13 9.56 -1.59
CA GLN A 21 1.48 9.62 -3.02
C GLN A 21 2.80 10.35 -3.32
N GLY A 22 3.45 10.91 -2.29
CA GLY A 22 4.66 11.71 -2.45
C GLY A 22 5.94 10.91 -2.20
N LYS A 23 6.74 11.39 -1.24
CA LYS A 23 8.05 10.81 -0.89
C LYS A 23 7.98 9.32 -0.51
N ASN A 24 6.91 8.89 0.15
CA ASN A 24 6.76 7.50 0.57
C ASN A 24 6.69 6.53 -0.61
N LEU A 25 5.92 6.88 -1.65
CA LEU A 25 5.82 6.06 -2.85
C LEU A 25 7.17 5.95 -3.57
N LYS A 26 7.88 7.09 -3.73
CA LYS A 26 9.20 7.11 -4.36
C LYS A 26 10.19 6.22 -3.60
N TYR A 27 10.23 6.34 -2.28
CA TYR A 27 11.08 5.51 -1.43
C TYR A 27 10.78 4.01 -1.60
N LEU A 28 9.50 3.61 -1.55
CA LEU A 28 9.10 2.20 -1.71
C LEU A 28 9.43 1.66 -3.10
N GLN A 29 9.29 2.48 -4.15
CA GLN A 29 9.66 2.11 -5.52
C GLN A 29 11.18 1.89 -5.65
N GLU A 30 11.99 2.82 -5.13
CA GLU A 30 13.46 2.69 -5.14
C GLU A 30 13.93 1.51 -4.31
N PHE A 31 13.30 1.30 -3.15
CA PHE A 31 13.56 0.15 -2.29
C PHE A 31 13.24 -1.17 -3.00
N ASN A 32 12.07 -1.26 -3.65
CA ASN A 32 11.68 -2.46 -4.40
C ASN A 32 12.58 -2.69 -5.61
N LYS A 33 13.02 -1.63 -6.29
CA LYS A 33 13.96 -1.74 -7.41
C LYS A 33 15.30 -2.36 -6.97
N LYS A 34 15.72 -2.10 -5.73
CA LYS A 34 16.97 -2.62 -5.16
C LYS A 34 16.83 -4.05 -4.63
N HIS A 35 15.67 -4.40 -4.07
CA HIS A 35 15.49 -5.63 -3.30
C HIS A 35 14.51 -6.65 -3.90
N ASP A 36 13.73 -6.27 -4.92
CA ASP A 36 12.71 -7.09 -5.59
C ASP A 36 11.81 -7.87 -4.61
N CYS A 37 11.36 -7.16 -3.57
CA CYS A 37 10.72 -7.74 -2.40
C CYS A 37 9.21 -7.57 -2.36
N PHE A 38 8.61 -6.79 -3.25
CA PHE A 38 7.16 -6.56 -3.36
C PHE A 38 6.67 -6.99 -4.74
N GLU A 39 5.52 -7.67 -4.80
CA GLU A 39 4.86 -7.98 -6.06
C GLU A 39 4.24 -6.70 -6.66
N ARG A 40 3.55 -5.92 -5.82
CA ARG A 40 2.84 -4.70 -6.23
C ARG A 40 2.87 -3.66 -5.13
N ILE A 41 2.81 -2.39 -5.54
CA ILE A 41 2.70 -1.23 -4.64
C ILE A 41 1.44 -0.47 -5.02
N GLU A 42 0.37 -0.63 -4.24
CA GLU A 42 -0.86 0.17 -4.36
C GLU A 42 -0.71 1.46 -3.56
N VAL A 43 -1.48 2.51 -3.89
CA VAL A 43 -1.27 3.84 -3.28
C VAL A 43 -2.57 4.48 -2.84
N VAL A 44 -2.59 4.91 -1.58
CA VAL A 44 -3.71 5.66 -0.99
C VAL A 44 -3.26 7.06 -0.56
N PRO A 45 -4.14 8.08 -0.60
CA PRO A 45 -3.82 9.43 -0.09
C PRO A 45 -3.55 9.39 1.41
N HIS A 46 -2.52 10.09 1.90
CA HIS A 46 -2.17 10.04 3.32
C HIS A 46 -3.31 10.61 4.21
N PRO A 47 -3.75 9.94 5.30
CA PRO A 47 -4.89 10.37 6.12
C PRO A 47 -4.72 11.79 6.68
N ARG A 48 -3.52 12.13 7.18
CA ARG A 48 -3.18 13.51 7.58
C ARG A 48 -3.52 14.54 6.50
N TRP A 49 -3.16 14.28 5.24
CA TRP A 49 -3.46 15.22 4.15
C TRP A 49 -4.96 15.32 3.89
N VAL A 50 -5.68 14.19 3.92
CA VAL A 50 -7.14 14.18 3.77
C VAL A 50 -7.79 15.00 4.89
N MET A 51 -7.41 14.75 6.14
CA MET A 51 -8.01 15.42 7.31
C MET A 51 -7.66 16.90 7.43
N GLN A 52 -6.50 17.32 6.89
CA GLN A 52 -6.05 18.71 6.91
C GLN A 52 -6.62 19.53 5.75
N TYR A 53 -6.62 19.00 4.52
CA TYR A 53 -6.92 19.78 3.31
C TYR A 53 -8.21 19.37 2.61
N ARG A 54 -8.71 18.16 2.86
CA ARG A 54 -9.85 17.56 2.14
C ARG A 54 -10.93 17.02 3.07
N ARG A 55 -11.04 17.56 4.28
CA ARG A 55 -11.96 17.07 5.31
C ARG A 55 -13.42 17.02 4.84
N LYS A 56 -13.87 17.99 4.04
CA LYS A 56 -15.24 18.02 3.48
C LYS A 56 -15.53 16.88 2.52
N GLU A 57 -14.48 16.30 1.92
CA GLU A 57 -14.56 15.18 0.98
C GLU A 57 -14.16 13.85 1.66
N LYS A 58 -14.12 13.76 3.00
CA LYS A 58 -13.53 12.60 3.70
C LYS A 58 -14.17 11.26 3.30
N GLU A 59 -15.50 11.21 3.10
CA GLU A 59 -16.25 10.02 2.69
C GLU A 59 -15.74 9.46 1.35
N LYS A 60 -15.54 10.33 0.37
CA LYS A 60 -14.94 9.97 -0.93
C LYS A 60 -13.55 9.33 -0.77
N TYR A 61 -12.76 9.78 0.20
CA TYR A 61 -11.46 9.17 0.47
C TYR A 61 -11.58 7.85 1.24
N ILE A 62 -12.56 7.71 2.13
CA ILE A 62 -12.88 6.43 2.79
C ILE A 62 -13.25 5.39 1.72
N ASP A 63 -14.12 5.74 0.78
CA ASP A 63 -14.52 4.85 -0.31
C ASP A 63 -13.31 4.40 -1.15
N LYS A 64 -12.42 5.35 -1.48
CA LYS A 64 -11.17 5.05 -2.19
C LYS A 64 -10.24 4.12 -1.40
N TYR A 65 -10.18 4.26 -0.09
CA TYR A 65 -9.43 3.35 0.78
C TYR A 65 -10.04 1.95 0.75
N LEU A 66 -11.36 1.84 0.90
CA LEU A 66 -12.07 0.57 0.87
C LEU A 66 -11.90 -0.14 -0.48
N GLU A 67 -12.00 0.59 -1.59
CA GLU A 67 -11.77 0.06 -2.94
C GLU A 67 -10.39 -0.60 -3.05
N ILE A 68 -9.33 0.09 -2.64
CA ILE A 68 -7.96 -0.42 -2.72
C ILE A 68 -7.75 -1.60 -1.77
N LEU A 69 -8.27 -1.52 -0.53
CA LEU A 69 -8.14 -2.60 0.43
C LEU A 69 -8.87 -3.88 -0.04
N LEU A 70 -10.07 -3.72 -0.59
CA LEU A 70 -10.83 -4.84 -1.17
C LEU A 70 -10.14 -5.41 -2.41
N LYS A 71 -9.56 -4.56 -3.27
CA LYS A 71 -8.75 -4.99 -4.42
C LYS A 71 -7.56 -5.84 -3.96
N VAL A 72 -6.77 -5.37 -2.99
CA VAL A 72 -5.61 -6.10 -2.47
C VAL A 72 -6.03 -7.41 -1.79
N LYS A 73 -7.13 -7.40 -1.03
CA LYS A 73 -7.69 -8.61 -0.42
C LYS A 73 -8.05 -9.66 -1.47
N LYS A 74 -8.69 -9.26 -2.58
CA LYS A 74 -9.03 -10.17 -3.69
C LYS A 74 -7.77 -10.77 -4.34
N ILE A 75 -6.74 -9.95 -4.60
CA ILE A 75 -5.46 -10.41 -5.18
C ILE A 75 -4.83 -11.48 -4.28
N ASN A 76 -4.78 -11.22 -2.97
CA ASN A 76 -4.18 -12.17 -2.01
C ASN A 76 -4.99 -13.47 -1.89
N ASN A 77 -6.32 -13.40 -2.01
CA ASN A 77 -7.18 -14.58 -1.97
C ASN A 77 -7.06 -15.45 -3.23
N LEU A 78 -6.85 -14.84 -4.41
CA LEU A 78 -6.68 -15.57 -5.67
C LEU A 78 -5.40 -16.43 -5.66
N SER A 79 -4.33 -15.94 -5.01
CA SER A 79 -3.08 -16.68 -4.82
C SER A 79 -3.13 -17.80 -3.79
N LEU A 80 -4.27 -18.01 -3.11
CA LEU A 80 -4.47 -19.11 -2.15
C LEU A 80 -5.30 -20.27 -2.73
N THR A 81 -5.78 -20.13 -3.97
CA THR A 81 -6.58 -21.15 -4.69
C THR A 81 -5.78 -21.90 -5.77
N GLU A 82 -4.49 -21.60 -5.91
CA GLU A 82 -3.51 -22.36 -6.72
C GLU A 82 -2.51 -23.05 -5.79
#